data_AF-A0A8H6R933-F1
#
_entry.id   AF-A0A8H6R933-F1
#
_cell.length_a   1.000
_cell.length_b   1.000
_cell.length_c   1.000
_cell.angle_alpha   90.00
_cell.angle_beta   90.00
_cell.angle_gamma   90.00
#
_symmetry.space_group_name_H-M   'P 1'
#
loop_
_entity.id
_entity.type
_entity.pdbx_description
1 polymer ?
#
loop_
_entity_poly.entity_id
_entity_poly.type
_entity_poly.pdbx_seq_one_letter_code
_entity_poly.pdbx_strand_id
1 'polypeptide(L)'
;MPSTTLLTLLALTASTIAQSNFFYITNWQSVELHDDLNCHNISFTVSTPKGVPSSGGNDPYDCLIEWTGSSPPACYTQCHASGGLSTFWTRVVADTYNSIGYFDLDVVRYHSYRNQERNNLTVAVNGADLPGLVCTQGGDWTGCVLEGVDGYNATYSSVYNGAVYVGYEPDNKC
;
A
#
# COMPACT_ATOMS: atom_id res chain seq x y z
N MET A 1 -51.33 14.36 43.59
CA MET A 1 -49.95 14.52 44.08
C MET A 1 -49.56 13.19 44.74
N PRO A 2 -48.43 12.55 44.39
CA PRO A 2 -47.57 12.77 43.20
C PRO A 2 -48.35 12.37 41.90
N SER A 3 -47.85 11.84 40.77
CA SER A 3 -46.49 11.44 40.36
C SER A 3 -46.28 11.46 38.83
N THR A 4 -45.03 11.53 38.43
CA THR A 4 -44.43 11.10 37.14
C THR A 4 -44.01 9.60 37.25
N THR A 5 -43.59 8.87 36.20
CA THR A 5 -42.72 9.22 35.05
C THR A 5 -43.07 8.53 33.72
N LEU A 6 -42.71 9.20 32.61
CA LEU A 6 -42.47 8.56 31.31
C LEU A 6 -41.17 7.75 31.36
N LEU A 7 -41.11 6.65 30.59
CA LEU A 7 -39.91 5.86 30.34
C LEU A 7 -39.62 5.81 28.84
N THR A 8 -39.07 6.90 28.30
CA THR A 8 -38.58 6.97 26.92
C THR A 8 -37.22 6.28 26.80
N LEU A 9 -37.20 5.03 26.36
CA LEU A 9 -35.97 4.37 25.94
C LEU A 9 -35.52 4.94 24.58
N LEU A 10 -34.53 5.84 24.61
CA LEU A 10 -33.71 6.10 23.42
C LEU A 10 -32.75 4.92 23.26
N ALA A 11 -33.05 4.02 22.33
CA ALA A 11 -32.08 3.03 21.88
C ALA A 11 -30.98 3.74 21.07
N LEU A 12 -29.81 3.94 21.67
CA LEU A 12 -28.65 4.37 20.91
C LEU A 12 -28.22 3.22 19.98
N THR A 13 -28.57 3.34 18.70
CA THR A 13 -27.93 2.56 17.63
C THR A 13 -26.48 3.00 17.52
N ALA A 14 -25.62 2.39 18.34
CA ALA A 14 -24.18 2.56 18.22
C ALA A 14 -23.74 1.99 16.86
N SER A 15 -23.52 2.87 15.90
CA SER A 15 -22.98 2.54 14.58
C SER A 15 -21.58 1.95 14.76
N THR A 16 -21.49 0.62 14.81
CA THR A 16 -20.22 -0.09 14.76
C THR A 16 -19.61 0.11 13.37
N ILE A 17 -18.83 1.19 13.23
CA ILE A 17 -18.00 1.41 12.06
C ILE A 17 -17.08 0.19 11.96
N ALA A 18 -17.35 -0.68 10.98
CA ALA A 18 -16.48 -1.78 10.67
C ALA A 18 -15.12 -1.19 10.29
N GLN A 19 -14.13 -1.37 11.16
CA GLN A 19 -12.81 -0.80 11.00
C GLN A 19 -12.19 -1.42 9.75
N SER A 20 -12.13 -0.66 8.65
CA SER A 20 -11.69 -1.20 7.37
C SER A 20 -10.24 -1.64 7.46
N ASN A 21 -9.95 -2.78 6.85
CA ASN A 21 -8.60 -3.30 6.73
C ASN A 21 -7.85 -2.47 5.68
N PHE A 22 -6.98 -1.56 6.11
CA PHE A 22 -6.18 -0.72 5.21
C PHE A 22 -4.67 -0.82 5.46
N PHE A 23 -3.89 -0.52 4.43
CA PHE A 23 -2.49 -0.15 4.54
C PHE A 23 -2.40 1.38 4.52
N TYR A 24 -1.42 1.93 5.23
CA TYR A 24 -1.11 3.36 5.21
C TYR A 24 0.20 3.58 4.46
N ILE A 25 0.12 4.34 3.36
CA ILE A 25 1.25 4.66 2.47
C ILE A 25 1.69 6.10 2.73
N THR A 26 2.98 6.31 2.97
CA THR A 26 3.61 7.62 3.21
C THR A 26 4.90 7.77 2.42
N ASN A 27 5.52 8.95 2.44
CA ASN A 27 6.84 9.22 1.88
C ASN A 27 6.96 8.84 0.38
N TRP A 28 5.88 9.03 -0.39
CA TRP A 28 5.86 8.67 -1.81
C TRP A 28 6.77 9.58 -2.63
N GLN A 29 7.66 8.98 -3.39
CA GLN A 29 8.44 9.62 -4.44
C GLN A 29 8.65 8.65 -5.60
N SER A 30 8.17 8.99 -6.80
CA SER A 30 8.50 8.30 -8.05
C SER A 30 9.25 9.25 -8.99
N VAL A 31 10.30 8.76 -9.66
CA VAL A 31 11.18 9.56 -10.55
C VAL A 31 11.56 8.75 -11.79
N GLU A 32 11.54 9.41 -12.94
CA GLU A 32 11.94 8.93 -14.27
C GLU A 32 12.95 9.93 -14.84
N LEU A 33 14.08 9.43 -15.33
CA LEU A 33 15.16 10.20 -15.95
C LEU A 33 15.17 9.91 -17.45
N HIS A 34 14.92 10.92 -18.28
CA HIS A 34 14.81 10.82 -19.74
C HIS A 34 16.17 10.76 -20.44
N ASP A 35 17.10 9.96 -19.88
CA ASP A 35 18.45 9.74 -20.40
C ASP A 35 18.53 8.53 -21.36
N ASP A 36 19.73 8.24 -21.89
CA ASP A 36 19.99 7.13 -22.82
C ASP A 36 19.62 5.73 -22.27
N LEU A 37 19.42 5.59 -20.95
CA LEU A 37 19.03 4.34 -20.29
C LEU A 37 17.55 4.30 -19.88
N ASN A 38 16.87 5.45 -19.87
CA ASN A 38 15.59 5.73 -19.20
C ASN A 38 15.51 5.08 -17.81
N CYS A 39 16.05 5.76 -16.80
CA CYS A 39 16.15 5.22 -15.44
C CYS A 39 14.91 5.58 -14.60
N HIS A 40 14.31 4.58 -13.94
CA HIS A 40 13.11 4.75 -13.13
C HIS A 40 13.31 4.29 -11.68
N ASN A 41 12.69 5.00 -10.75
CA ASN A 41 12.64 4.70 -9.32
C ASN A 41 11.23 4.99 -8.77
N ILE A 42 10.66 4.06 -8.01
CA ILE A 42 9.46 4.27 -7.19
C ILE A 42 9.83 3.92 -5.74
N SER A 43 9.65 4.86 -4.83
CA SER A 43 9.89 4.68 -3.40
C SER A 43 8.71 5.17 -2.56
N PHE A 44 8.38 4.43 -1.51
CA PHE A 44 7.34 4.78 -0.53
C PHE A 44 7.49 3.95 0.74
N THR A 45 6.96 4.43 1.86
CA THR A 45 6.83 3.65 3.09
C THR A 45 5.43 3.07 3.19
N VAL A 46 5.29 1.81 3.58
CA VAL A 46 4.00 1.16 3.90
C VAL A 46 3.95 0.67 5.34
N SER A 47 2.77 0.78 5.97
CA SER A 47 2.51 0.27 7.32
C SER A 47 1.08 -0.23 7.47
N THR A 48 0.78 -0.98 8.53
CA THR A 48 -0.60 -1.23 8.97
C THR A 48 -1.01 -0.23 10.07
N PRO A 49 -2.30 0.17 10.14
CA PRO A 49 -2.80 0.99 11.24
C PRO A 49 -2.56 0.34 12.60
N LYS A 50 -2.37 1.17 13.63
CA LYS A 50 -1.93 0.78 14.98
C LYS A 50 -2.84 -0.27 15.63
N GLY A 51 -2.50 -1.54 15.44
CA GLY A 51 -3.08 -2.70 16.09
C GLY A 51 -2.33 -3.09 17.37
N VAL A 52 -2.95 -3.95 18.18
CA VAL A 52 -2.27 -4.57 19.33
C VAL A 52 -1.08 -5.42 18.87
N PRO A 53 0.03 -5.54 19.65
CA PRO A 53 1.27 -6.20 19.20
C PRO A 53 1.12 -7.63 18.66
N SER A 54 0.09 -8.36 19.08
CA SER A 54 -0.32 -9.68 18.56
C SER A 54 -0.80 -9.69 17.09
N SER A 55 -0.73 -8.54 16.41
CA SER A 55 -1.06 -8.36 14.99
C SER A 55 0.15 -8.41 14.06
N GLY A 56 1.38 -8.45 14.59
CA GLY A 56 2.61 -8.56 13.79
C GLY A 56 3.30 -7.24 13.49
N GLY A 57 3.50 -6.40 14.51
CA GLY A 57 4.17 -5.09 14.36
C GLY A 57 3.27 -4.01 13.74
N ASN A 58 3.61 -2.76 14.03
CA ASN A 58 3.04 -1.56 13.40
C ASN A 58 4.14 -0.79 12.65
N ASP A 59 5.19 -1.51 12.27
CA ASP A 59 6.47 -0.93 11.88
C ASP A 59 6.40 -0.47 10.41
N PRO A 60 7.04 0.67 10.07
CA PRO A 60 7.15 1.10 8.68
C PRO A 60 8.07 0.16 7.91
N TYR A 61 7.69 -0.14 6.66
CA TYR A 61 8.50 -0.88 5.71
C TYR A 61 8.71 -0.01 4.46
N ASP A 62 9.97 0.22 4.11
CA ASP A 62 10.34 1.09 2.99
C ASP A 62 10.45 0.25 1.71
N CYS A 63 9.56 0.52 0.77
CA CYS A 63 9.44 -0.18 -0.50
C CYS A 63 10.19 0.60 -1.59
N LEU A 64 10.89 -0.14 -2.45
CA LEU A 64 11.67 0.40 -3.56
C LEU A 64 11.46 -0.48 -4.81
N ILE A 65 11.24 0.13 -5.96
CA ILE A 65 11.23 -0.52 -7.28
C ILE A 65 12.10 0.33 -8.22
N GLU A 66 13.10 -0.28 -8.85
CA GLU A 66 14.00 0.40 -9.80
C GLU A 66 14.13 -0.43 -11.07
N TRP A 67 14.20 0.23 -12.23
CA TRP A 67 14.46 -0.41 -13.52
C TRP A 67 15.02 0.59 -14.54
N THR A 68 15.47 0.08 -15.68
CA THR A 68 15.87 0.86 -16.85
C THR A 68 15.09 0.44 -18.09
N GLY A 69 14.93 1.35 -19.05
CA GLY A 69 14.15 1.14 -20.26
C GLY A 69 12.64 1.15 -20.02
N SER A 70 11.88 0.72 -21.03
CA SER A 70 10.43 1.03 -21.15
C SER A 70 9.47 0.12 -20.36
N SER A 71 9.94 -0.73 -19.44
CA SER A 71 9.10 -1.76 -18.84
C SER A 71 9.51 -2.09 -17.40
N PRO A 72 8.62 -1.93 -16.40
CA PRO A 72 8.89 -2.28 -15.01
C PRO A 72 9.17 -3.78 -14.80
N PRO A 73 9.78 -4.17 -13.67
CA PRO A 73 9.99 -5.58 -13.33
C PRO A 73 8.65 -6.31 -13.17
N ALA A 74 8.50 -7.47 -13.84
CA ALA A 74 7.28 -8.28 -13.77
C ALA A 74 7.11 -9.06 -12.45
N CYS A 75 8.14 -9.02 -11.60
CA CYS A 75 8.22 -9.71 -10.32
C CYS A 75 7.98 -8.77 -9.14
N TYR A 76 7.70 -9.35 -7.97
CA TYR A 76 7.62 -8.63 -6.71
C TYR A 76 9.00 -8.39 -6.10
N THR A 77 9.27 -7.14 -5.74
CA THR A 77 10.43 -6.73 -4.91
C THR A 77 10.03 -6.74 -3.44
N GLN A 78 10.94 -7.14 -2.55
CA GLN A 78 10.69 -7.07 -1.10
C GLN A 78 10.84 -5.63 -0.62
N CYS A 79 9.94 -5.16 0.25
CA CYS A 79 10.21 -3.93 0.99
C CYS A 79 11.24 -4.20 2.10
N HIS A 80 11.94 -3.18 2.59
CA HIS A 80 12.91 -3.31 3.66
C HIS A 80 12.28 -2.97 5.02
N ALA A 81 12.72 -3.64 6.09
CA ALA A 81 12.41 -3.25 7.47
C ALA A 81 13.68 -2.76 8.16
N SER A 82 13.56 -1.74 9.01
CA SER A 82 14.68 -1.16 9.77
C SER A 82 15.34 -2.13 10.77
N GLY A 83 14.79 -3.35 10.95
CA GLY A 83 15.34 -4.40 11.82
C GLY A 83 15.23 -5.83 11.27
N GLY A 84 14.97 -6.05 9.96
CA GLY A 84 14.89 -7.41 9.42
C GLY A 84 14.22 -7.55 8.04
N LEU A 85 13.79 -8.77 7.72
CA LEU A 85 13.02 -9.07 6.50
C LEU A 85 11.59 -8.55 6.63
N SER A 86 11.07 -7.93 5.56
CA SER A 86 9.68 -7.47 5.53
C SER A 86 8.68 -8.59 5.23
N THR A 87 7.45 -8.42 5.71
CA THR A 87 6.29 -9.21 5.27
C THR A 87 5.58 -8.60 4.06
N PHE A 88 5.99 -7.38 3.64
CA PHE A 88 5.48 -6.66 2.49
C PHE A 88 6.35 -6.85 1.24
N TRP A 89 5.67 -6.98 0.10
CA TRP A 89 6.25 -7.00 -1.24
C TRP A 89 5.46 -6.07 -2.15
N THR A 90 6.12 -5.52 -3.17
CA THR A 90 5.52 -4.55 -4.10
C THR A 90 5.91 -4.83 -5.55
N ARG A 91 5.08 -4.41 -6.51
CA ARG A 91 5.40 -4.36 -7.95
C ARG A 91 4.53 -3.32 -8.65
N VAL A 92 4.95 -2.89 -9.83
CA VAL A 92 4.03 -2.32 -10.82
C VAL A 92 3.25 -3.47 -11.47
N VAL A 93 1.95 -3.30 -11.70
CA VAL A 93 1.12 -4.32 -12.35
C VAL A 93 1.45 -4.34 -13.85
N ALA A 94 1.67 -5.55 -14.39
CA ALA A 94 1.99 -5.75 -15.81
C ALA A 94 0.94 -5.10 -16.73
N ASP A 95 1.41 -4.55 -17.85
CA ASP A 95 0.61 -3.86 -18.88
C ASP A 95 -0.15 -2.59 -18.42
N THR A 96 0.01 -2.13 -17.18
CA THR A 96 -0.63 -0.89 -16.66
C THR A 96 0.25 0.36 -16.73
N TYR A 97 1.57 0.19 -16.88
CA TYR A 97 2.51 1.30 -16.86
C TYR A 97 2.41 2.18 -18.11
N ASN A 98 2.15 3.47 -17.91
CA ASN A 98 2.09 4.47 -18.97
C ASN A 98 3.12 5.60 -18.78
N SER A 99 3.38 6.01 -17.53
CA SER A 99 4.43 6.96 -17.13
C SER A 99 4.68 6.88 -15.63
N ILE A 100 5.70 7.57 -15.12
CA ILE A 100 6.04 7.59 -13.68
C ILE A 100 4.96 8.14 -12.73
N GLY A 101 3.91 8.75 -13.27
CA GLY A 101 2.71 9.20 -12.55
C GLY A 101 1.41 8.55 -13.03
N TYR A 102 1.48 7.46 -13.81
CA TYR A 102 0.33 6.72 -14.33
C TYR A 102 0.62 5.23 -14.49
N PHE A 103 0.26 4.43 -13.48
CA PHE A 103 0.36 2.96 -13.46
C PHE A 103 -0.46 2.36 -12.30
N ASP A 104 -0.72 1.05 -12.27
CA ASP A 104 -1.25 0.38 -11.08
C ASP A 104 -0.11 -0.25 -10.26
N LEU A 105 -0.17 -0.10 -8.93
CA LEU A 105 0.78 -0.65 -7.97
C LEU A 105 0.12 -1.76 -7.15
N ASP A 106 0.68 -2.97 -7.19
CA ASP A 106 0.33 -4.04 -6.25
C ASP A 106 1.20 -3.94 -4.99
N VAL A 107 0.56 -3.99 -3.82
CA VAL A 107 1.23 -4.13 -2.51
C VAL A 107 0.61 -5.31 -1.77
N VAL A 108 1.41 -6.32 -1.47
CA VAL A 108 0.97 -7.54 -0.78
C VAL A 108 1.66 -7.72 0.56
N ARG A 109 0.93 -8.20 1.57
CA ARG A 109 1.48 -8.65 2.86
C ARG A 109 1.17 -10.13 3.09
N TYR A 110 2.19 -10.91 3.43
CA TYR A 110 2.07 -12.33 3.76
C TYR A 110 2.24 -12.59 5.26
N HIS A 111 1.29 -13.30 5.89
CA HIS A 111 1.36 -13.70 7.30
C HIS A 111 1.73 -15.17 7.46
N SER A 112 2.82 -15.47 8.18
CA SER A 112 3.29 -16.86 8.35
C SER A 112 2.64 -17.64 9.50
N TYR A 113 2.08 -16.96 10.50
CA TYR A 113 1.49 -17.56 11.71
C TYR A 113 -0.04 -17.42 11.81
N ARG A 114 -0.69 -16.77 10.83
CA ARG A 114 -2.15 -16.70 10.69
C ARG A 114 -2.58 -17.30 9.35
N ASN A 115 -2.90 -18.60 9.37
CA ASN A 115 -3.63 -19.36 8.34
C ASN A 115 -3.51 -18.85 6.89
N GLN A 116 -2.28 -18.69 6.39
CA GLN A 116 -1.98 -18.34 5.00
C GLN A 116 -2.74 -17.08 4.51
N GLU A 117 -2.92 -16.10 5.40
CA GLU A 117 -3.53 -14.82 5.06
C GLU A 117 -2.59 -13.99 4.17
N ARG A 118 -3.03 -13.78 2.91
CA ARG A 118 -2.44 -12.79 2.00
C ARG A 118 -3.34 -11.58 1.92
N ASN A 119 -2.84 -10.44 2.38
CA ASN A 119 -3.50 -9.16 2.24
C ASN A 119 -3.03 -8.52 0.93
N ASN A 120 -3.93 -8.35 -0.05
CA ASN A 120 -3.64 -7.73 -1.34
C ASN A 120 -4.30 -6.36 -1.46
N LEU A 121 -3.49 -5.36 -1.75
CA LEU A 121 -3.88 -4.03 -2.18
C LEU A 121 -3.41 -3.81 -3.62
N THR A 122 -4.26 -3.22 -4.46
CA THR A 122 -3.85 -2.64 -5.74
C THR A 122 -4.28 -1.16 -5.72
N VAL A 123 -3.37 -0.24 -6.03
CA VAL A 123 -3.62 1.22 -6.08
C VAL A 123 -3.34 1.72 -7.49
N ALA A 124 -4.31 2.40 -8.10
CA ALA A 124 -4.07 3.19 -9.30
C ALA A 124 -3.28 4.45 -8.92
N VAL A 125 -2.02 4.51 -9.34
CA VAL A 125 -1.13 5.66 -9.14
C VAL A 125 -1.44 6.67 -10.24
N ASN A 126 -2.41 7.54 -9.95
CA ASN A 126 -2.75 8.71 -10.77
C ASN A 126 -3.37 9.80 -9.86
N GLY A 127 -3.44 11.04 -10.34
CA GLY A 127 -3.92 12.18 -9.54
C GLY A 127 -5.41 12.18 -9.12
N ALA A 128 -6.22 11.20 -9.55
CA ALA A 128 -7.60 11.02 -9.12
C ALA A 128 -7.71 9.92 -8.03
N ASP A 129 -7.00 8.80 -8.21
CA ASP A 129 -7.09 7.62 -7.32
C ASP A 129 -6.03 7.57 -6.21
N LEU A 130 -4.94 8.35 -6.34
CA LEU A 130 -3.94 8.59 -5.31
C LEU A 130 -3.96 10.08 -4.90
N PRO A 131 -4.76 10.46 -3.89
CA PRO A 131 -5.00 11.87 -3.54
C PRO A 131 -3.73 12.58 -3.12
N GLY A 132 -3.48 13.77 -3.68
CA GLY A 132 -2.28 14.56 -3.43
C GLY A 132 -1.08 14.23 -4.33
N LEU A 133 -1.19 13.27 -5.25
CA LEU A 133 -0.12 12.99 -6.22
C LEU A 133 0.07 14.18 -7.17
N VAL A 134 1.19 14.89 -7.04
CA VAL A 134 1.60 16.00 -7.91
C VAL A 134 2.87 15.59 -8.66
N CYS A 135 2.82 15.67 -10.00
CA CYS A 135 3.95 15.39 -10.88
C CYS A 135 4.54 16.69 -11.44
N THR A 136 5.87 16.83 -11.35
CA THR A 136 6.64 17.91 -11.96
C THR A 136 7.56 17.35 -13.04
N GLN A 137 7.59 18.01 -14.20
CA GLN A 137 8.57 17.74 -15.26
C GLN A 137 9.70 18.78 -15.18
N GLY A 138 10.94 18.30 -15.01
CA GLY A 138 12.16 19.06 -15.28
C GLY A 138 12.62 18.87 -16.73
N GLY A 139 13.84 19.30 -17.05
CA GLY A 139 14.39 19.17 -18.41
C GLY A 139 14.43 17.72 -18.88
N ASP A 140 15.31 16.94 -18.26
CA ASP A 140 15.55 15.52 -18.60
C ASP A 140 15.00 14.58 -17.50
N TRP A 141 13.97 14.99 -16.75
CA TRP A 141 13.35 14.17 -15.71
C TRP A 141 11.86 14.47 -15.49
N THR A 142 11.12 13.49 -14.96
CA THR A 142 9.78 13.68 -14.41
C THR A 142 9.70 13.01 -13.05
N GLY A 143 9.12 13.68 -12.06
CA GLY A 143 9.03 13.18 -10.70
C GLY A 143 7.71 13.53 -10.03
N CYS A 144 7.14 12.58 -9.32
CA CYS A 144 5.86 12.71 -8.63
C CYS A 144 6.00 12.45 -7.13
N VAL A 145 5.33 13.27 -6.33
CA VAL A 145 5.32 13.21 -4.86
C VAL A 145 3.91 13.40 -4.34
N LEU A 146 3.67 13.03 -3.07
CA LEU A 146 2.43 13.38 -2.36
C LEU A 146 2.56 14.76 -1.72
N GLU A 147 1.77 15.73 -2.20
CA GLU A 147 1.65 17.07 -1.63
C GLU A 147 0.31 17.28 -0.91
N GLY A 148 0.31 18.08 0.16
CA GLY A 148 -0.90 18.45 0.90
C GLY A 148 -1.57 17.34 1.73
N VAL A 149 -0.97 16.14 1.79
CA VAL A 149 -1.45 14.99 2.56
C VAL A 149 -0.32 14.35 3.36
N ASP A 150 -0.63 13.86 4.58
CA ASP A 150 0.33 13.12 5.41
C ASP A 150 0.56 11.67 4.94
N GLY A 151 -0.24 11.20 3.99
CA GLY A 151 -0.26 9.83 3.48
C GLY A 151 -1.63 9.39 2.98
N TYR A 152 -1.73 8.14 2.52
CA TYR A 152 -2.92 7.55 1.90
C TYR A 152 -3.37 6.26 2.61
N ASN A 153 -4.66 6.19 2.99
CA ASN A 153 -5.29 5.01 3.59
C ASN A 153 -5.93 4.15 2.50
N ALA A 154 -5.23 3.07 2.11
CA ALA A 154 -5.62 2.22 1.00
C ALA A 154 -6.21 0.89 1.51
N THR A 155 -7.49 0.62 1.21
CA THR A 155 -8.20 -0.57 1.71
C THR A 155 -7.74 -1.83 0.99
N TYR A 156 -7.32 -2.87 1.73
CA TYR A 156 -6.87 -4.14 1.17
C TYR A 156 -7.92 -5.25 1.28
N SER A 157 -7.75 -6.28 0.47
CA SER A 157 -8.52 -7.53 0.51
C SER A 157 -7.71 -8.65 1.18
N SER A 158 -8.29 -9.37 2.14
CA SER A 158 -7.67 -10.58 2.72
C SER A 158 -8.10 -11.81 1.91
N VAL A 159 -7.13 -12.63 1.49
CA VAL A 159 -7.36 -13.97 0.95
C VAL A 159 -6.83 -14.99 1.96
N TYR A 160 -7.69 -15.92 2.38
CA TYR A 160 -7.36 -17.04 3.27
C TYR A 160 -7.38 -18.35 2.48
N ASN A 161 -6.53 -19.31 2.86
CA ASN A 161 -6.44 -20.63 2.22
C ASN A 161 -6.26 -20.55 0.68
N GLY A 162 -5.44 -19.60 0.22
CA GLY A 162 -4.86 -19.68 -1.13
C GLY A 162 -4.00 -20.95 -1.29
N ALA A 163 -3.48 -21.21 -2.50
CA ALA A 163 -2.57 -22.33 -2.72
C ALA A 163 -1.42 -22.30 -1.70
N VAL A 164 -1.03 -23.47 -1.17
CA VAL A 164 -0.19 -23.57 0.03
C VAL A 164 1.26 -23.19 -0.28
N TYR A 165 1.56 -21.90 -0.23
CA TYR A 165 2.90 -21.35 -0.31
C TYR A 165 3.64 -21.60 1.01
N VAL A 166 4.50 -22.62 1.02
CA VAL A 166 5.42 -22.89 2.13
C VAL A 166 6.65 -21.98 2.00
N GLY A 167 6.41 -20.67 2.08
CA GLY A 167 7.40 -19.62 1.94
C GLY A 167 6.81 -18.25 2.29
N TYR A 168 7.65 -17.34 2.78
CA TYR A 168 7.34 -15.91 3.00
C TYR A 168 7.28 -15.09 1.69
N GLU A 169 6.99 -15.76 0.58
CA GLU A 169 7.63 -15.56 -0.72
C GLU A 169 6.56 -15.58 -1.84
N PRO A 170 6.38 -14.53 -2.65
CA PRO A 170 5.59 -14.60 -3.87
C PRO A 170 6.29 -15.44 -4.96
N ASP A 171 5.52 -16.09 -5.85
CA ASP A 171 6.04 -16.96 -6.93
C ASP A 171 7.00 -16.25 -7.90
N ASN A 172 6.73 -14.97 -8.19
CA ASN A 172 7.52 -14.15 -9.10
C ASN A 172 8.37 -13.16 -8.28
N LYS A 173 9.69 -13.40 -8.20
CA LYS A 173 10.67 -12.55 -7.53
C LYS A 173 11.77 -12.07 -8.47
N CYS A 174 12.36 -10.93 -8.13
CA CYS A 174 13.70 -10.52 -8.56
C CYS A 174 14.74 -11.01 -7.53
#